data_AF-A0A3D6AJP1-F1
#
_entry.id   AF-A0A3D6AJP1-F1
#
_cell.length_a   1.000
_cell.length_b   1.000
_cell.length_c   1.000
_cell.angle_alpha   90.00
_cell.angle_beta   90.00
_cell.angle_gamma   90.00
#
_symmetry.space_group_name_H-M   'P 1'
#
loop_
_entity.id
_entity.type
_entity.pdbx_description
1 polymer ?
#
loop_
_entity_poly.entity_id
_entity_poly.type
_entity_poly.pdbx_seq_one_letter_code
_entity_poly.pdbx_strand_id
1 'polypeptide(L)'
;MMEEISINEVNRHYLDKVMNLAEERDVEATEDIYDARGMKLVAKGARISRALQERLILHKLHKPLEASITVADGVSNEKVLNAARQLADTLAPLGVMHKAAATKGPSPLEIMKHARFGNAMSLMLTITERGGETALAHSVMVSLVSVCLAKQLGHDENVQNTVALAGLLHDIGELYIEPEFLGSKRRLRPHEWRHVVVHPRIGEMLIKELEDFPPSVAQAVSEHHERFDGGGYPRRLSGKTISTAGQIVSVAEMISGVLMRKDRPLERAELALKIVPGEHAHELVSAVSGVLRLCGGEPQEASQDATQQAAYEKVQALSACIDSALECCNSLVDSPQSSSRICKELLARSLQQLAAIKRAFSSTGLDICKNEGTMEFFALNGELHFEVAVASREIQWRLHDIARNLALQCVTLDATEAQFLQPLIDLLDSAG
;
A
#
# COMPACT_ATOMS: atom_id res chain seq x y z
N MET A 1 7.90 22.17 3.48
CA MET A 1 9.12 21.79 2.72
C MET A 1 9.65 20.53 3.37
N MET A 2 9.56 19.38 2.70
CA MET A 2 10.37 18.22 3.09
C MET A 2 11.81 18.53 2.68
N GLU A 3 12.77 18.34 3.57
CA GLU A 3 14.18 18.31 3.20
C GLU A 3 14.35 17.31 2.04
N GLU A 4 15.12 17.70 1.02
CA GLU A 4 15.47 16.81 -0.08
C GLU A 4 16.20 15.59 0.52
N ILE A 5 15.56 14.42 0.47
CA ILE A 5 16.15 13.18 0.98
C ILE A 5 17.37 12.89 0.10
N SER A 6 18.57 13.13 0.63
CA SER A 6 19.79 12.78 -0.10
C SER A 6 20.05 11.29 0.06
N ILE A 7 19.92 10.50 -1.00
CA ILE A 7 20.23 9.06 -0.98
C ILE A 7 21.70 8.76 -0.61
N ASN A 8 22.58 9.76 -0.76
CA ASN A 8 23.98 9.67 -0.37
C ASN A 8 24.21 9.87 1.14
N GLU A 9 23.18 10.32 1.87
CA GLU A 9 23.20 10.35 3.33
C GLU A 9 22.68 9.01 3.85
N VAL A 10 23.47 8.38 4.71
CA VAL A 10 23.13 7.04 5.21
C VAL A 10 21.94 7.15 6.15
N ASN A 11 20.79 6.63 5.71
CA ASN A 11 19.61 6.57 6.55
C ASN A 11 19.84 5.60 7.71
N ARG A 12 19.62 6.10 8.94
CA ARG A 12 19.83 5.33 10.18
C ARG A 12 19.01 4.04 10.23
N HIS A 13 17.74 4.08 9.86
CA HIS A 13 16.84 2.94 9.94
C HIS A 13 17.21 1.86 8.92
N TYR A 14 17.55 2.28 7.69
CA TYR A 14 18.08 1.37 6.69
C TYR A 14 19.40 0.74 7.17
N LEU A 15 20.33 1.55 7.68
CA LEU A 15 21.61 1.09 8.20
C LEU A 15 21.43 0.10 9.36
N ASP A 16 20.53 0.37 10.31
CA ASP A 16 20.20 -0.56 11.40
C ASP A 16 19.72 -1.91 10.85
N LYS A 17 18.88 -1.91 9.80
CA LYS A 17 18.43 -3.14 9.14
C LYS A 17 19.58 -3.88 8.46
N VAL A 18 20.51 -3.18 7.80
CA VAL A 18 21.74 -3.75 7.22
C VAL A 18 22.62 -4.37 8.31
N MET A 19 22.84 -3.68 9.43
CA MET A 19 23.67 -4.18 10.53
C MET A 19 23.09 -5.45 11.12
N ASN A 20 21.77 -5.49 11.33
CA ASN A 20 21.10 -6.68 11.83
C ASN A 20 21.18 -7.84 10.82
N LEU A 21 21.10 -7.58 9.51
CA LEU A 21 21.31 -8.61 8.48
C LEU A 21 22.75 -9.14 8.51
N ALA A 22 23.75 -8.27 8.69
CA ALA A 22 25.17 -8.63 8.68
C ALA A 22 25.62 -9.48 9.90
N GLU A 23 24.80 -9.53 10.96
CA GLU A 23 24.99 -10.45 12.09
C GLU A 23 24.74 -11.91 11.69
N GLU A 24 23.87 -12.15 10.71
CA GLU A 24 23.41 -13.49 10.30
C GLU A 24 23.92 -13.91 8.92
N ARG A 25 24.13 -12.95 8.01
CA ARG A 25 24.56 -13.20 6.62
C ARG A 25 25.85 -12.44 6.31
N ASP A 26 26.57 -12.93 5.30
CA ASP A 26 27.77 -12.26 4.83
C ASP A 26 27.40 -11.08 3.93
N VAL A 27 27.53 -9.87 4.49
CA VAL A 27 27.33 -8.61 3.80
C VAL A 27 28.69 -7.96 3.62
N GLU A 28 29.07 -7.63 2.39
CA GLU A 28 30.40 -7.11 2.07
C GLU A 28 30.33 -5.87 1.16
N ALA A 29 31.37 -5.05 1.21
CA ALA A 29 31.54 -3.92 0.31
C ALA A 29 31.98 -4.38 -1.08
N THR A 30 31.23 -4.03 -2.12
CA THR A 30 31.54 -4.39 -3.53
C THR A 30 32.62 -3.50 -4.14
N GLU A 31 32.81 -2.31 -3.56
CA GLU A 31 33.82 -1.32 -3.92
C GLU A 31 34.38 -0.65 -2.65
N ASP A 32 35.42 0.18 -2.82
CA ASP A 32 35.86 1.04 -1.73
C ASP A 32 34.78 2.10 -1.47
N ILE A 33 34.32 2.23 -0.23
CA ILE A 33 33.30 3.20 0.16
C ILE A 33 34.00 4.45 0.66
N TYR A 34 33.73 5.58 0.03
CA TYR A 34 34.30 6.88 0.38
C TYR A 34 33.23 7.84 0.91
N ASP A 35 33.64 8.76 1.77
CA ASP A 35 32.85 9.95 2.06
C ASP A 35 32.88 10.94 0.88
N ALA A 36 32.03 11.97 0.95
CA ALA A 36 31.95 13.03 -0.07
C ALA A 36 33.23 13.87 -0.20
N ARG A 37 34.19 13.74 0.72
CA ARG A 37 35.49 14.42 0.73
C ARG A 37 36.62 13.53 0.21
N GLY A 38 36.33 12.28 -0.16
CA GLY A 38 37.30 11.31 -0.66
C GLY A 38 38.04 10.52 0.43
N MET A 39 37.61 10.59 1.69
CA MET A 39 38.14 9.74 2.75
C MET A 39 37.58 8.32 2.59
N LYS A 40 38.45 7.33 2.49
CA LYS A 40 38.03 5.92 2.48
C LYS A 40 37.48 5.52 3.84
N LEU A 41 36.22 5.13 3.88
CA LEU A 41 35.56 4.61 5.06
C LEU A 41 35.68 3.08 5.11
N VAL A 42 35.33 2.39 4.03
CA VAL A 42 35.33 0.91 3.99
C VAL A 42 36.13 0.44 2.78
N ALA A 43 36.98 -0.58 2.97
CA ALA A 43 37.73 -1.17 1.86
C ALA A 43 36.84 -2.17 1.09
N LYS A 44 37.06 -2.28 -0.22
CA LYS A 44 36.44 -3.31 -1.05
C LYS A 44 36.69 -4.71 -0.47
N GLY A 45 35.65 -5.55 -0.44
CA GLY A 45 35.67 -6.90 0.12
C GLY A 45 35.68 -6.95 1.66
N ALA A 46 35.63 -5.79 2.34
CA ALA A 46 35.48 -5.77 3.78
C ALA A 46 34.04 -6.15 4.16
N ARG A 47 33.91 -7.03 5.15
CA ARG A 47 32.63 -7.37 5.75
C ARG A 47 32.03 -6.17 6.48
N ILE A 48 30.76 -5.89 6.19
CA ILE A 48 29.95 -4.91 6.90
C ILE A 48 29.63 -5.45 8.29
N SER A 49 29.80 -4.63 9.31
CA SER A 49 29.58 -5.02 10.70
C SER A 49 29.19 -3.83 11.55
N ARG A 50 28.64 -4.10 12.73
CA ARG A 50 28.17 -3.07 13.67
C ARG A 50 29.26 -2.09 14.09
N ALA A 51 30.52 -2.51 14.08
CA ALA A 51 31.67 -1.64 14.33
C ALA A 51 31.84 -0.52 13.28
N LEU A 52 31.28 -0.69 12.07
CA LEU A 52 31.34 0.31 11.01
C LEU A 52 30.18 1.31 11.06
N GLN A 53 29.16 1.04 11.89
CA GLN A 53 27.90 1.78 11.88
C GLN A 53 28.09 3.27 12.17
N GLU A 54 28.78 3.61 13.26
CA GLU A 54 29.04 4.99 13.64
C GLU A 54 29.87 5.72 12.57
N ARG A 55 30.81 5.02 11.95
CA ARG A 55 31.61 5.60 10.86
C ARG A 55 30.76 5.89 9.62
N LEU A 56 29.86 4.98 9.23
CA LEU A 56 29.02 5.17 8.05
C LEU A 56 27.96 6.24 8.25
N ILE A 57 27.35 6.33 9.45
CA ILE A 57 26.26 7.28 9.71
C ILE A 57 26.74 8.74 9.83
N LEU A 58 27.98 8.96 10.30
CA LEU A 58 28.53 10.30 10.49
C LEU A 58 28.99 10.97 9.17
N HIS A 59 29.04 10.23 8.07
CA HIS A 59 29.61 10.71 6.81
C HIS A 59 28.57 10.63 5.69
N LYS A 60 28.45 11.73 4.94
CA LYS A 60 27.80 11.70 3.63
C LYS A 60 28.68 10.92 2.67
N LEU A 61 28.14 9.89 2.03
CA LEU A 61 28.88 9.02 1.13
C LEU A 61 29.01 9.63 -0.27
N HIS A 62 29.99 9.16 -1.03
CA HIS A 62 30.14 9.51 -2.44
C HIS A 62 29.03 8.89 -3.31
N LYS A 63 28.59 7.69 -2.96
CA LYS A 63 27.49 6.93 -3.57
C LYS A 63 26.54 6.42 -2.49
N PRO A 64 25.29 6.08 -2.82
CA PRO A 64 24.40 5.38 -1.91
C PRO A 64 25.06 4.13 -1.33
N LEU A 65 24.87 3.88 -0.03
CA LEU A 65 25.46 2.70 0.62
C LEU A 65 25.01 1.41 -0.08
N GLU A 66 23.73 1.36 -0.45
CA GLU A 66 22.99 0.30 -1.12
C GLU A 66 23.65 -0.14 -2.43
N ALA A 67 24.25 0.80 -3.16
CA ALA A 67 24.95 0.54 -4.41
C ALA A 67 26.34 -0.08 -4.20
N SER A 68 26.92 0.10 -3.00
CA SER A 68 28.30 -0.27 -2.69
C SER A 68 28.42 -1.48 -1.76
N ILE A 69 27.32 -2.16 -1.42
CA ILE A 69 27.32 -3.38 -0.61
C ILE A 69 26.48 -4.48 -1.27
N THR A 70 26.79 -5.73 -0.94
CA THR A 70 26.05 -6.92 -1.41
C THR A 70 25.95 -7.97 -0.31
N VAL A 71 25.10 -8.97 -0.51
CA VAL A 71 24.94 -10.13 0.38
C VAL A 71 25.18 -11.43 -0.41
N ALA A 72 26.00 -12.35 0.13
CA ALA A 72 26.45 -13.55 -0.57
C ALA A 72 25.33 -14.55 -0.94
N ASP A 73 24.24 -14.57 -0.16
CA ASP A 73 23.05 -15.41 -0.35
C ASP A 73 21.77 -14.57 -0.32
N GLY A 74 21.75 -13.52 -1.13
CA GLY A 74 20.60 -12.62 -1.25
C GLY A 74 19.38 -13.28 -1.90
N VAL A 75 18.24 -12.60 -1.82
CA VAL A 75 17.05 -12.93 -2.59
C VAL A 75 17.39 -12.84 -4.08
N SER A 76 17.36 -13.97 -4.77
CA SER A 76 17.61 -14.07 -6.20
C SER A 76 16.32 -14.06 -7.01
N ASN A 77 16.43 -13.79 -8.31
CA ASN A 77 15.30 -13.91 -9.24
C ASN A 77 14.71 -15.34 -9.24
N GLU A 78 15.54 -16.36 -9.05
CA GLU A 78 15.08 -17.76 -8.94
C GLU A 78 14.26 -17.98 -7.67
N LYS A 79 14.69 -17.42 -6.54
CA LYS A 79 13.95 -17.49 -5.28
C LYS A 79 12.59 -16.80 -5.38
N VAL A 80 12.54 -15.62 -6.00
CA VAL A 80 11.29 -14.90 -6.31
C VAL A 80 10.37 -15.75 -7.17
N LEU A 81 10.89 -16.37 -8.24
CA LEU A 81 10.10 -17.21 -9.13
C LEU A 81 9.55 -18.46 -8.44
N ASN A 82 10.35 -19.09 -7.59
CA ASN A 82 9.94 -20.25 -6.80
C ASN A 82 8.85 -19.88 -5.78
N ALA A 83 8.98 -18.74 -5.11
CA ALA A 83 7.95 -18.21 -4.24
C ALA A 83 6.65 -17.92 -5.01
N ALA A 84 6.74 -17.30 -6.20
CA ALA A 84 5.56 -17.02 -7.03
C ALA A 84 4.84 -18.30 -7.46
N ARG A 85 5.59 -19.34 -7.83
CA ARG A 85 5.04 -20.66 -8.15
C ARG A 85 4.35 -21.29 -6.94
N GLN A 86 5.02 -21.28 -5.78
CA GLN A 86 4.43 -21.80 -4.55
C GLN A 86 3.14 -21.07 -4.18
N LEU A 87 3.08 -19.75 -4.33
CA LEU A 87 1.87 -18.98 -4.09
C LEU A 87 0.75 -19.35 -5.07
N ALA A 88 1.06 -19.50 -6.36
CA ALA A 88 0.09 -19.93 -7.36
C ALA A 88 -0.43 -21.36 -7.13
N ASP A 89 0.40 -22.25 -6.59
CA ASP A 89 0.04 -23.64 -6.31
C ASP A 89 -0.77 -23.78 -5.00
N THR A 90 -0.52 -22.91 -4.02
CA THR A 90 -1.12 -23.00 -2.68
C THR A 90 -2.36 -22.12 -2.50
N LEU A 91 -2.42 -20.96 -3.19
CA LEU A 91 -3.56 -20.06 -3.15
C LEU A 91 -4.42 -20.26 -4.39
N ALA A 92 -5.51 -21.01 -4.25
CA ALA A 92 -6.43 -21.32 -5.34
C ALA A 92 -6.84 -20.10 -6.20
N PRO A 93 -7.20 -18.93 -5.61
CA PRO A 93 -7.45 -17.70 -6.38
C PRO A 93 -6.34 -17.31 -7.34
N LEU A 94 -5.10 -17.29 -6.82
CA LEU A 94 -3.93 -16.85 -7.55
C LEU A 94 -3.55 -17.87 -8.62
N GLY A 95 -3.72 -19.16 -8.34
CA GLY A 95 -3.57 -20.24 -9.32
C GLY A 95 -4.55 -20.12 -10.49
N VAL A 96 -5.80 -19.73 -10.24
CA VAL A 96 -6.80 -19.47 -11.30
C VAL A 96 -6.43 -18.22 -12.09
N MET A 97 -6.05 -17.11 -11.43
CA MET A 97 -5.55 -15.90 -12.09
C MET A 97 -4.39 -16.22 -13.04
N HIS A 98 -3.40 -16.97 -12.54
CA HIS A 98 -2.23 -17.38 -13.30
C HIS A 98 -2.62 -18.19 -14.54
N LYS A 99 -3.48 -19.22 -14.38
CA LYS A 99 -3.93 -20.08 -15.48
C LYS A 99 -4.74 -19.32 -16.53
N ALA A 100 -5.66 -18.44 -16.10
CA ALA A 100 -6.47 -17.64 -17.01
C ALA A 100 -5.59 -16.69 -17.85
N ALA A 101 -4.61 -16.06 -17.21
CA ALA A 101 -3.66 -15.17 -17.87
C ALA A 101 -2.67 -15.93 -18.78
N ALA A 102 -2.38 -17.20 -18.54
CA ALA A 102 -1.44 -18.01 -19.32
C ALA A 102 -1.99 -18.55 -20.65
N THR A 103 -3.22 -18.21 -21.05
CA THR A 103 -3.86 -18.75 -22.27
C THR A 103 -3.27 -18.23 -23.58
N LYS A 104 -2.61 -17.07 -23.58
CA LYS A 104 -2.00 -16.44 -24.77
C LYS A 104 -0.62 -15.86 -24.46
N GLY A 105 0.37 -16.24 -25.26
CA GLY A 105 1.76 -15.77 -25.12
C GLY A 105 2.44 -16.33 -23.86
N PRO A 106 3.51 -15.67 -23.35
CA PRO A 106 4.20 -16.13 -22.15
C PRO A 106 3.29 -16.07 -20.92
N SER A 107 3.36 -17.08 -20.07
CA SER A 107 2.67 -17.12 -18.78
C SER A 107 3.16 -16.01 -17.83
N PRO A 108 2.38 -15.61 -16.81
CA PRO A 108 2.83 -14.63 -15.82
C PRO A 108 4.15 -15.02 -15.14
N LEU A 109 4.36 -16.30 -14.84
CA LEU A 109 5.63 -16.78 -14.27
C LEU A 109 6.80 -16.66 -15.26
N GLU A 110 6.57 -16.85 -16.57
CA GLU A 110 7.60 -16.61 -17.58
C GLU A 110 7.95 -15.12 -17.69
N ILE A 111 6.98 -14.21 -17.60
CA ILE A 111 7.25 -12.76 -17.57
C ILE A 111 8.06 -12.40 -16.33
N MET A 112 7.66 -12.88 -15.15
CA MET A 112 8.41 -12.64 -13.90
C MET A 112 9.84 -13.18 -13.97
N LYS A 113 10.08 -14.30 -14.66
CA LYS A 113 11.44 -14.82 -14.88
C LYS A 113 12.36 -13.82 -15.59
N HIS A 114 11.80 -12.93 -16.41
CA HIS A 114 12.53 -11.90 -17.16
C HIS A 114 12.61 -10.54 -16.43
N ALA A 115 11.83 -10.34 -15.36
CA ALA A 115 11.85 -9.16 -14.50
C ALA A 115 13.05 -9.18 -13.55
N ARG A 116 14.26 -9.03 -14.11
CA ARG A 116 15.52 -9.10 -13.36
C ARG A 116 15.82 -7.80 -12.63
N PHE A 117 16.52 -7.93 -11.50
CA PHE A 117 17.00 -6.85 -10.66
C PHE A 117 18.45 -7.11 -10.24
N GLY A 118 19.21 -6.07 -9.95
CA GLY A 118 20.63 -6.15 -9.57
C GLY A 118 20.86 -6.37 -8.08
N ASN A 119 22.12 -6.23 -7.67
CA ASN A 119 22.58 -6.57 -6.32
C ASN A 119 21.96 -5.67 -5.24
N ALA A 120 21.77 -4.38 -5.52
CA ALA A 120 21.19 -3.44 -4.57
C ALA A 120 19.75 -3.85 -4.22
N MET A 121 18.94 -4.16 -5.23
CA MET A 121 17.57 -4.64 -5.04
C MET A 121 17.53 -6.04 -4.40
N SER A 122 18.46 -6.92 -4.76
CA SER A 122 18.61 -8.23 -4.10
C SER A 122 18.85 -8.08 -2.60
N LEU A 123 19.75 -7.17 -2.19
CA LEU A 123 19.99 -6.86 -0.79
C LEU A 123 18.73 -6.32 -0.11
N MET A 124 18.04 -5.35 -0.71
CA MET A 124 16.81 -4.79 -0.14
C MET A 124 15.73 -5.83 0.05
N LEU A 125 15.48 -6.67 -0.95
CA LEU A 125 14.52 -7.79 -0.85
C LEU A 125 14.94 -8.81 0.22
N THR A 126 16.24 -8.98 0.45
CA THR A 126 16.77 -9.84 1.53
C THR A 126 16.48 -9.25 2.90
N ILE A 127 16.60 -7.92 3.04
CA ILE A 127 16.23 -7.22 4.27
C ILE A 127 14.71 -7.34 4.49
N THR A 128 13.90 -7.16 3.44
CA THR A 128 12.44 -7.35 3.50
C THR A 128 12.07 -8.75 3.94
N GLU A 129 12.70 -9.79 3.37
CA GLU A 129 12.52 -11.18 3.78
C GLU A 129 12.81 -11.40 5.27
N ARG A 130 13.93 -10.85 5.77
CA ARG A 130 14.31 -10.96 7.18
C ARG A 130 13.29 -10.27 8.11
N GLY A 131 12.57 -9.26 7.62
CA GLY A 131 11.54 -8.55 8.36
C GLY A 131 10.33 -9.40 8.76
N GLY A 132 10.15 -10.58 8.17
CA GLY A 132 9.13 -11.56 8.55
C GLY A 132 8.72 -12.48 7.40
N GLU A 133 8.23 -13.67 7.74
CA GLU A 133 7.88 -14.74 6.78
C GLU A 133 6.89 -14.31 5.68
N THR A 134 6.09 -13.27 5.93
CA THR A 134 5.04 -12.82 5.01
C THR A 134 5.45 -11.67 4.09
N ALA A 135 6.51 -10.92 4.39
CA ALA A 135 6.81 -9.67 3.69
C ALA A 135 7.28 -9.90 2.24
N LEU A 136 8.24 -10.80 2.03
CA LEU A 136 8.66 -11.16 0.66
C LEU A 136 7.54 -11.86 -0.10
N ALA A 137 6.78 -12.75 0.56
CA ALA A 137 5.63 -13.42 -0.05
C ALA A 137 4.57 -12.41 -0.54
N HIS A 138 4.33 -11.33 0.22
CA HIS A 138 3.46 -10.24 -0.20
C HIS A 138 3.97 -9.57 -1.48
N SER A 139 5.21 -9.08 -1.51
CA SER A 139 5.77 -8.42 -2.70
C SER A 139 5.74 -9.32 -3.94
N VAL A 140 6.03 -10.62 -3.77
CA VAL A 140 5.95 -11.60 -4.86
C VAL A 140 4.51 -11.82 -5.32
N MET A 141 3.54 -11.84 -4.39
CA MET A 141 2.12 -11.92 -4.71
C MET A 141 1.65 -10.70 -5.50
N VAL A 142 1.99 -9.49 -5.05
CA VAL A 142 1.64 -8.23 -5.71
C VAL A 142 2.21 -8.21 -7.13
N SER A 143 3.46 -8.61 -7.32
CA SER A 143 4.06 -8.79 -8.66
C SER A 143 3.24 -9.76 -9.52
N LEU A 144 2.94 -10.96 -9.01
CA LEU A 144 2.23 -11.98 -9.80
C LEU A 144 0.80 -11.55 -10.15
N VAL A 145 0.06 -10.98 -9.19
CA VAL A 145 -1.28 -10.43 -9.40
C VAL A 145 -1.23 -9.30 -10.45
N SER A 146 -0.26 -8.40 -10.34
CA SER A 146 -0.09 -7.31 -11.30
C SER A 146 0.11 -7.80 -12.73
N VAL A 147 0.98 -8.81 -12.92
CA VAL A 147 1.20 -9.40 -14.26
C VAL A 147 -0.05 -10.11 -14.77
N CYS A 148 -0.78 -10.82 -13.91
CA CYS A 148 -2.05 -11.46 -14.29
C CYS A 148 -3.07 -10.44 -14.79
N LEU A 149 -3.25 -9.33 -14.06
CA LEU A 149 -4.16 -8.25 -14.43
C LEU A 149 -3.71 -7.57 -15.73
N ALA A 150 -2.43 -7.26 -15.87
CA ALA A 150 -1.89 -6.65 -17.09
C ALA A 150 -2.16 -7.50 -18.33
N LYS A 151 -1.95 -8.82 -18.22
CA LYS A 151 -2.23 -9.77 -19.31
C LYS A 151 -3.72 -9.89 -19.62
N GLN A 152 -4.55 -9.98 -18.59
CA GLN A 152 -6.00 -10.13 -18.76
C GLN A 152 -6.63 -8.91 -19.45
N LEU A 153 -6.09 -7.72 -19.17
CA LEU A 153 -6.49 -6.47 -19.83
C LEU A 153 -5.85 -6.28 -21.22
N GLY A 154 -4.99 -7.21 -21.66
CA GLY A 154 -4.36 -7.16 -22.98
C GLY A 154 -3.29 -6.08 -23.13
N HIS A 155 -2.68 -5.63 -22.02
CA HIS A 155 -1.54 -4.71 -22.09
C HIS A 155 -0.31 -5.38 -22.71
N ASP A 156 0.60 -4.58 -23.26
CA ASP A 156 1.79 -5.05 -23.95
C ASP A 156 2.89 -5.56 -23.01
N GLU A 157 3.98 -6.09 -23.59
CA GLU A 157 5.13 -6.61 -22.84
C GLU A 157 5.82 -5.54 -21.98
N ASN A 158 5.81 -4.27 -22.41
CA ASN A 158 6.43 -3.18 -21.66
C ASN A 158 5.69 -2.92 -20.34
N VAL A 159 4.35 -2.87 -20.39
CA VAL A 159 3.52 -2.74 -19.18
C VAL A 159 3.65 -3.99 -18.31
N GLN A 160 3.61 -5.18 -18.90
CA GLN A 160 3.75 -6.46 -18.16
C GLN A 160 5.08 -6.54 -17.40
N ASN A 161 6.20 -6.18 -18.04
CA ASN A 161 7.51 -6.14 -17.40
C ASN A 161 7.60 -5.03 -16.33
N THR A 162 7.02 -3.87 -16.61
CA THR A 162 6.97 -2.75 -15.66
C THR A 162 6.26 -3.16 -14.37
N VAL A 163 5.08 -3.76 -14.47
CA VAL A 163 4.30 -4.11 -13.28
C VAL A 163 4.85 -5.33 -12.54
N ALA A 164 5.60 -6.21 -13.21
CA ALA A 164 6.34 -7.28 -12.54
C ALA A 164 7.41 -6.70 -11.60
N LEU A 165 8.25 -5.79 -12.10
CA LEU A 165 9.28 -5.14 -11.28
C LEU A 165 8.66 -4.22 -10.22
N ALA A 166 7.70 -3.38 -10.61
CA ALA A 166 7.08 -2.43 -9.70
C ALA A 166 6.29 -3.15 -8.59
N GLY A 167 5.56 -4.22 -8.91
CA GLY A 167 4.86 -5.01 -7.89
C GLY A 167 5.83 -5.70 -6.92
N LEU A 168 6.99 -6.16 -7.38
CA LEU A 168 8.00 -6.75 -6.49
C LEU A 168 8.68 -5.71 -5.59
N LEU A 169 8.81 -4.47 -6.05
CA LEU A 169 9.62 -3.43 -5.41
C LEU A 169 8.81 -2.30 -4.77
N HIS A 170 7.48 -2.36 -4.77
CA HIS A 170 6.62 -1.23 -4.37
C HIS A 170 6.92 -0.70 -2.95
N ASP A 171 7.20 -1.60 -2.01
CA ASP A 171 7.41 -1.28 -0.59
C ASP A 171 8.88 -1.15 -0.16
N ILE A 172 9.86 -1.18 -1.07
CA ILE A 172 11.29 -1.06 -0.65
C ILE A 172 11.60 0.25 0.09
N GLY A 173 10.78 1.29 -0.12
CA GLY A 173 10.88 2.54 0.62
C GLY A 173 10.61 2.39 2.13
N GLU A 174 9.87 1.36 2.55
CA GLU A 174 9.63 1.06 3.97
C GLU A 174 10.92 0.71 4.72
N LEU A 175 11.98 0.32 4.01
CA LEU A 175 13.28 0.05 4.62
C LEU A 175 13.89 1.29 5.30
N TYR A 176 13.43 2.49 4.94
CA TYR A 176 13.92 3.78 5.44
C TYR A 176 13.02 4.37 6.54
N ILE A 177 11.90 3.72 6.84
CA ILE A 177 10.93 4.18 7.83
C ILE A 177 11.28 3.59 9.20
N GLU A 178 11.11 4.40 10.24
CA GLU A 178 11.30 3.98 11.62
C GLU A 178 10.37 2.79 11.95
N PRO A 179 10.90 1.68 12.51
CA PRO A 179 10.11 0.47 12.74
C PRO A 179 8.87 0.68 13.62
N GLU A 180 8.89 1.66 14.53
CA GLU A 180 7.73 1.97 15.37
C GLU A 180 6.51 2.39 14.54
N PHE A 181 6.69 3.02 13.38
CA PHE A 181 5.57 3.43 12.53
C PHE A 181 5.02 2.30 11.65
N LEU A 182 5.84 1.30 11.28
CA LEU A 182 5.41 0.18 10.44
C LEU A 182 4.77 -0.94 11.28
N GLY A 183 5.36 -1.25 12.44
CA GLY A 183 4.95 -2.36 13.32
C GLY A 183 4.18 -1.94 14.57
N SER A 184 3.62 -0.72 14.58
CA SER A 184 2.95 -0.17 15.77
C SER A 184 1.86 -1.12 16.30
N LYS A 185 1.96 -1.50 17.58
CA LYS A 185 0.91 -2.27 18.29
C LYS A 185 -0.38 -1.47 18.51
N ARG A 186 -0.35 -0.17 18.23
CA ARG A 186 -1.50 0.74 18.28
C ARG A 186 -1.78 1.32 16.90
N ARG A 187 -2.97 1.88 16.71
CA ARG A 187 -3.24 2.71 15.53
C ARG A 187 -2.33 3.95 15.56
N LEU A 188 -1.74 4.27 14.41
CA LEU A 188 -1.06 5.56 14.23
C LEU A 188 -2.08 6.70 14.25
N ARG A 189 -1.73 7.79 14.93
CA ARG A 189 -2.49 9.03 14.87
C ARG A 189 -2.32 9.67 13.49
N PRO A 190 -3.29 10.47 13.02
CA PRO A 190 -3.23 11.09 11.69
C PRO A 190 -1.92 11.82 11.38
N HIS A 191 -1.31 12.53 12.34
CA HIS A 191 -0.04 13.24 12.12
C HIS A 191 1.19 12.32 12.08
N GLU A 192 1.13 11.13 12.68
CA GLU A 192 2.20 10.13 12.64
C GLU A 192 2.26 9.43 11.28
N TRP A 193 1.12 9.38 10.57
CA TRP A 193 0.99 8.78 9.25
C TRP A 193 1.93 9.40 8.20
N ARG A 194 2.37 10.65 8.40
CA ARG A 194 3.34 11.34 7.53
C ARG A 194 4.65 10.57 7.36
N HIS A 195 5.03 9.79 8.37
CA HIS A 195 6.25 8.99 8.32
C HIS A 195 6.08 7.75 7.43
N VAL A 196 4.86 7.26 7.23
CA VAL A 196 4.58 6.08 6.41
C VAL A 196 4.34 6.48 4.95
N VAL A 197 3.56 7.53 4.68
CA VAL A 197 3.17 7.92 3.31
C VAL A 197 4.30 8.39 2.40
N VAL A 198 5.50 8.58 2.95
CA VAL A 198 6.68 8.96 2.18
C VAL A 198 7.33 7.76 1.50
N HIS A 199 7.06 6.52 1.93
CA HIS A 199 7.73 5.34 1.38
C HIS A 199 7.58 5.16 -0.15
N PRO A 200 6.46 5.50 -0.82
CA PRO A 200 6.39 5.37 -2.28
C PRO A 200 7.35 6.34 -2.98
N ARG A 201 7.57 7.52 -2.39
CA ARG A 201 8.56 8.49 -2.89
C ARG A 201 9.98 8.01 -2.66
N ILE A 202 10.26 7.42 -1.51
CA ILE A 202 11.57 6.82 -1.22
C ILE A 202 11.83 5.69 -2.22
N GLY A 203 10.87 4.80 -2.45
CA GLY A 203 10.96 3.74 -3.45
C GLY A 203 11.22 4.27 -4.87
N GLU A 204 10.51 5.33 -5.28
CA GLU A 204 10.74 6.03 -6.55
C GLU A 204 12.19 6.49 -6.70
N MET A 205 12.75 7.09 -5.64
CA MET A 205 14.13 7.60 -5.63
C MET A 205 15.14 6.47 -5.69
N LEU A 206 14.96 5.42 -4.89
CA LEU A 206 15.85 4.25 -4.86
C LEU A 206 15.92 3.58 -6.23
N ILE A 207 14.78 3.41 -6.90
CA ILE A 207 14.72 2.80 -8.22
C ILE A 207 15.47 3.64 -9.26
N LYS A 208 15.33 4.97 -9.23
CA LYS A 208 16.00 5.86 -10.19
C LYS A 208 17.51 5.91 -10.02
N GLU A 209 18.00 5.75 -8.79
CA GLU A 209 19.41 5.98 -8.45
C GLU A 209 20.24 4.69 -8.42
N LEU A 210 19.62 3.53 -8.15
CA LEU A 210 20.36 2.28 -7.89
C LEU A 210 20.37 1.30 -9.07
N GLU A 211 19.42 1.41 -10.00
CA GLU A 211 19.26 0.46 -11.11
C GLU A 211 18.88 1.21 -12.39
N ASP A 212 19.26 0.65 -13.55
CA ASP A 212 18.86 1.17 -14.87
C ASP A 212 17.51 0.57 -15.30
N PHE A 213 16.49 0.73 -14.45
CA PHE A 213 15.14 0.31 -14.77
C PHE A 213 14.44 1.34 -15.68
N PRO A 214 13.48 0.90 -16.52
CA PRO A 214 12.61 1.84 -17.23
C PRO A 214 11.97 2.83 -16.25
N PRO A 215 11.90 4.14 -16.59
CA PRO A 215 11.32 5.16 -15.69
C PRO A 215 9.88 4.84 -15.23
N SER A 216 9.15 4.04 -16.02
CA SER A 216 7.82 3.55 -15.69
C SER A 216 7.79 2.69 -14.42
N VAL A 217 8.87 1.99 -14.07
CA VAL A 217 8.97 1.20 -12.83
C VAL A 217 8.97 2.11 -11.61
N ALA A 218 9.85 3.13 -11.62
CA ALA A 218 9.90 4.14 -10.56
C ALA A 218 8.55 4.86 -10.41
N GLN A 219 7.94 5.22 -11.54
CA GLN A 219 6.63 5.87 -11.55
C GLN A 219 5.55 4.98 -10.93
N ALA A 220 5.45 3.71 -11.35
CA ALA A 220 4.47 2.78 -10.81
C ALA A 220 4.67 2.54 -9.30
N VAL A 221 5.92 2.41 -8.84
CA VAL A 221 6.24 2.34 -7.40
C VAL A 221 5.86 3.63 -6.68
N SER A 222 6.02 4.80 -7.28
CA SER A 222 5.56 6.05 -6.64
C SER A 222 4.03 6.18 -6.56
N GLU A 223 3.29 5.39 -7.34
CA GLU A 223 1.85 5.54 -7.57
C GLU A 223 1.00 4.39 -6.97
N HIS A 224 1.61 3.38 -6.36
CA HIS A 224 0.88 2.18 -5.93
C HIS A 224 -0.16 2.44 -4.81
N HIS A 225 -0.08 3.58 -4.12
CA HIS A 225 -1.11 4.02 -3.17
C HIS A 225 -1.99 5.18 -3.69
N GLU A 226 -1.84 5.56 -4.96
CA GLU A 226 -2.73 6.52 -5.60
C GLU A 226 -4.08 5.86 -5.90
N ARG A 227 -5.17 6.62 -5.74
CA ARG A 227 -6.54 6.13 -5.96
C ARG A 227 -7.19 6.92 -7.07
N PHE A 228 -8.01 6.25 -7.88
CA PHE A 228 -8.58 6.82 -9.09
C PHE A 228 -9.48 8.04 -8.83
N ASP A 229 -10.04 8.14 -7.61
CA ASP A 229 -10.84 9.27 -7.13
C ASP A 229 -10.01 10.45 -6.59
N GLY A 230 -8.67 10.34 -6.53
CA GLY A 230 -7.79 11.35 -5.94
C GLY A 230 -7.63 11.25 -4.41
N GLY A 231 -8.14 10.18 -3.80
CA GLY A 231 -8.06 9.94 -2.36
C GLY A 231 -6.75 9.33 -1.88
N GLY A 232 -5.91 8.84 -2.79
CA GLY A 232 -4.65 8.19 -2.49
C GLY A 232 -3.50 9.14 -2.14
N TYR A 233 -2.31 8.59 -1.99
CA TYR A 233 -1.06 9.29 -1.66
C TYR A 233 0.11 8.71 -2.49
N PRO A 234 1.27 9.40 -2.59
CA PRO A 234 1.67 10.66 -1.95
C PRO A 234 1.32 11.93 -2.71
N ARG A 235 1.02 11.85 -4.01
CA ARG A 235 0.74 12.99 -4.90
C ARG A 235 -0.75 13.31 -5.02
N ARG A 236 -1.64 12.38 -4.65
CA ARG A 236 -3.11 12.53 -4.74
C ARG A 236 -3.54 12.72 -6.20
N LEU A 237 -2.96 11.91 -7.07
CA LEU A 237 -3.29 11.83 -8.49
C LEU A 237 -4.69 11.26 -8.67
N SER A 238 -5.37 11.61 -9.76
CA SER A 238 -6.75 11.18 -10.01
C SER A 238 -6.93 10.69 -11.44
N GLY A 239 -7.71 9.63 -11.60
CA GLY A 239 -8.09 9.10 -12.89
C GLY A 239 -6.87 8.75 -13.75
N LYS A 240 -6.90 9.19 -15.00
CA LYS A 240 -5.87 8.89 -16.01
C LYS A 240 -4.54 9.63 -15.82
N THR A 241 -4.41 10.47 -14.79
CA THR A 241 -3.09 11.03 -14.44
C THR A 241 -2.20 10.01 -13.73
N ILE A 242 -2.80 8.95 -13.16
CA ILE A 242 -2.09 7.79 -12.64
C ILE A 242 -1.70 6.93 -13.83
N SER A 243 -0.43 6.49 -13.91
CA SER A 243 0.03 5.61 -14.98
C SER A 243 -0.75 4.28 -14.97
N THR A 244 -0.90 3.65 -16.13
CA THR A 244 -1.53 2.32 -16.23
C THR A 244 -0.87 1.31 -15.29
N ALA A 245 0.47 1.32 -15.22
CA ALA A 245 1.21 0.45 -14.32
C ALA A 245 0.93 0.78 -12.84
N GLY A 246 0.89 2.05 -12.44
CA GLY A 246 0.52 2.47 -11.09
C GLY A 246 -0.91 2.03 -10.69
N GLN A 247 -1.87 2.18 -11.61
CA GLN A 247 -3.25 1.71 -11.37
C GLN A 247 -3.31 0.18 -11.18
N ILE A 248 -2.57 -0.58 -11.99
CA ILE A 248 -2.50 -2.04 -11.87
C ILE A 248 -1.87 -2.45 -10.53
N VAL A 249 -0.72 -1.88 -10.17
CA VAL A 249 -0.01 -2.23 -8.94
C VAL A 249 -0.84 -1.84 -7.71
N SER A 250 -1.55 -0.71 -7.74
CA SER A 250 -2.45 -0.31 -6.65
C SER A 250 -3.59 -1.29 -6.40
N VAL A 251 -4.24 -1.78 -7.48
CA VAL A 251 -5.28 -2.80 -7.36
C VAL A 251 -4.69 -4.14 -6.92
N ALA A 252 -3.51 -4.51 -7.43
CA ALA A 252 -2.82 -5.73 -7.04
C ALA A 252 -2.43 -5.73 -5.55
N GLU A 253 -1.98 -4.59 -5.03
CA GLU A 253 -1.64 -4.38 -3.62
C GLU A 253 -2.85 -4.65 -2.72
N MET A 254 -3.97 -3.97 -3.02
CA MET A 254 -5.22 -4.17 -2.28
C MET A 254 -5.65 -5.65 -2.27
N ILE A 255 -5.66 -6.29 -3.43
CA ILE A 255 -6.11 -7.67 -3.58
C ILE A 255 -5.19 -8.62 -2.82
N SER A 256 -3.87 -8.45 -2.95
CA SER A 256 -2.88 -9.34 -2.31
C SER A 256 -3.02 -9.30 -0.79
N GLY A 257 -3.21 -8.11 -0.21
CA GLY A 257 -3.47 -7.95 1.23
C GLY A 257 -4.77 -8.60 1.71
N VAL A 258 -5.76 -8.75 0.83
CA VAL A 258 -7.00 -9.49 1.12
C VAL A 258 -6.81 -11.01 0.93
N LEU A 259 -6.12 -11.44 -0.13
CA LEU A 259 -5.86 -12.84 -0.42
C LEU A 259 -5.02 -13.55 0.66
N MET A 260 -4.17 -12.80 1.36
CA MET A 260 -3.40 -13.32 2.50
C MET A 260 -4.25 -13.53 3.77
N ARG A 261 -5.52 -13.10 3.79
CA ARG A 261 -6.46 -13.35 4.90
C ARG A 261 -7.11 -14.73 4.74
N LYS A 262 -7.37 -15.41 5.86
CA LYS A 262 -7.87 -16.80 5.86
C LYS A 262 -9.37 -16.97 5.60
N ASP A 263 -10.18 -15.94 5.84
CA ASP A 263 -11.64 -16.04 5.80
C ASP A 263 -12.21 -15.38 4.54
N ARG A 264 -12.76 -16.19 3.61
CA ARG A 264 -13.44 -15.78 2.37
C ARG A 264 -12.69 -14.69 1.57
N PRO A 265 -11.41 -14.92 1.21
CA PRO A 265 -10.54 -13.89 0.63
C PRO A 265 -11.08 -13.31 -0.69
N LEU A 266 -11.76 -14.12 -1.49
CA LEU A 266 -12.27 -13.68 -2.79
C LEU A 266 -13.46 -12.74 -2.66
N GLU A 267 -14.45 -13.13 -1.86
CA GLU A 267 -15.63 -12.32 -1.63
C GLU A 267 -15.25 -11.01 -0.92
N ARG A 268 -14.28 -11.06 0.01
CA ARG A 268 -13.71 -9.84 0.61
C ARG A 268 -13.10 -8.92 -0.44
N ALA A 269 -12.33 -9.46 -1.39
CA ALA A 269 -11.68 -8.66 -2.42
C ALA A 269 -12.72 -8.05 -3.37
N GLU A 270 -13.73 -8.82 -3.75
CA GLU A 270 -14.83 -8.34 -4.59
C GLU A 270 -15.59 -7.19 -3.94
N LEU A 271 -15.97 -7.36 -2.67
CA LEU A 271 -16.68 -6.34 -1.91
C LEU A 271 -15.79 -5.10 -1.72
N ALA A 272 -14.54 -5.27 -1.29
CA ALA A 272 -13.61 -4.15 -1.06
C ALA A 272 -13.43 -3.25 -2.30
N LEU A 273 -13.40 -3.85 -3.50
CA LEU A 273 -13.29 -3.12 -4.77
C LEU A 273 -14.58 -2.40 -5.20
N LYS A 274 -15.74 -2.83 -4.69
CA LYS A 274 -17.06 -2.37 -5.15
C LYS A 274 -17.78 -1.47 -4.16
N ILE A 275 -17.41 -1.50 -2.87
CA ILE A 275 -18.12 -0.76 -1.82
C ILE A 275 -18.21 0.72 -2.15
N VAL A 276 -17.10 1.37 -2.53
CA VAL A 276 -17.12 2.77 -3.00
C VAL A 276 -16.81 2.80 -4.50
N PRO A 277 -17.81 3.02 -5.36
CA PRO A 277 -17.58 3.14 -6.79
C PRO A 277 -16.65 4.30 -7.13
N GLY A 278 -15.73 4.07 -8.07
CA GLY A 278 -14.85 5.11 -8.62
C GLY A 278 -13.47 5.22 -7.97
N GLU A 279 -13.17 4.45 -6.92
CA GLU A 279 -11.84 4.40 -6.30
C GLU A 279 -10.78 3.73 -7.19
N HIS A 280 -11.22 2.87 -8.10
CA HIS A 280 -10.39 2.15 -9.06
C HIS A 280 -10.98 2.24 -10.47
N ALA A 281 -10.12 2.09 -11.48
CA ALA A 281 -10.57 2.08 -12.87
C ALA A 281 -11.54 0.92 -13.13
N HIS A 282 -12.62 1.19 -13.85
CA HIS A 282 -13.69 0.22 -14.08
C HIS A 282 -13.19 -1.08 -14.74
N GLU A 283 -12.25 -0.96 -15.68
CA GLU A 283 -11.65 -2.10 -16.37
C GLU A 283 -10.89 -3.03 -15.41
N LEU A 284 -10.17 -2.47 -14.43
CA LEU A 284 -9.47 -3.25 -13.41
C LEU A 284 -10.45 -3.97 -12.48
N VAL A 285 -11.47 -3.26 -11.99
CA VAL A 285 -12.53 -3.87 -11.16
C VAL A 285 -13.24 -5.00 -11.90
N SER A 286 -13.51 -4.81 -13.20
CA SER A 286 -14.12 -5.81 -14.07
C SER A 286 -13.21 -7.02 -14.30
N ALA A 287 -11.91 -6.80 -14.55
CA ALA A 287 -10.93 -7.86 -14.72
C ALA A 287 -10.85 -8.75 -13.47
N VAL A 288 -10.73 -8.13 -12.29
CA VAL A 288 -10.69 -8.84 -11.01
C VAL A 288 -11.97 -9.64 -10.81
N SER A 289 -13.14 -8.99 -10.93
CA SER A 289 -14.45 -9.66 -10.81
C SER A 289 -14.59 -10.83 -11.79
N GLY A 290 -14.03 -10.71 -13.00
CA GLY A 290 -13.99 -11.78 -13.98
C GLY A 290 -13.22 -13.01 -13.50
N VAL A 291 -12.05 -12.80 -12.88
CA VAL A 291 -11.28 -13.92 -12.32
C VAL A 291 -11.98 -14.52 -11.10
N LEU A 292 -12.53 -13.70 -10.22
CA LEU A 292 -13.24 -14.18 -9.04
C LEU A 292 -14.39 -15.13 -9.42
N ARG A 293 -15.15 -14.81 -10.47
CA ARG A 293 -16.20 -15.71 -11.01
C ARG A 293 -15.65 -17.04 -11.53
N LEU A 294 -14.45 -17.06 -12.11
CA LEU A 294 -13.81 -18.29 -12.58
C LEU A 294 -13.29 -19.16 -11.44
N CYS A 295 -13.03 -18.58 -10.27
CA CYS A 295 -12.51 -19.30 -9.12
C CYS A 295 -13.56 -20.19 -8.43
N GLY A 296 -14.86 -19.93 -8.65
CA GLY A 296 -16.00 -20.78 -8.25
C GLY A 296 -15.77 -21.57 -6.95
N GLY A 297 -15.94 -20.93 -5.80
CA GLY A 297 -15.89 -21.59 -4.49
C GLY A 297 -17.28 -21.61 -3.85
N GLU A 298 -17.61 -22.70 -3.14
CA GLU A 298 -18.72 -22.64 -2.17
C GLU A 298 -18.34 -21.65 -1.06
N PRO A 299 -19.30 -20.84 -0.57
CA PRO A 299 -19.05 -19.93 0.54
C PRO A 299 -18.45 -20.71 1.72
N GLN A 300 -17.25 -20.36 2.17
CA GLN A 300 -16.72 -20.91 3.42
C GLN A 300 -17.58 -20.43 4.59
N GLU A 301 -17.92 -21.36 5.49
CA GLU A 301 -18.66 -21.02 6.72
C GLU A 301 -17.86 -20.02 7.57
N ALA A 302 -18.53 -18.93 7.94
CA ALA A 302 -17.91 -17.82 8.67
C ALA A 302 -17.39 -18.25 10.04
N SER A 303 -16.19 -17.79 10.42
CA SER A 303 -15.77 -17.83 11.83
C SER A 303 -16.60 -16.83 12.64
N GLN A 304 -17.35 -17.33 13.62
CA GLN A 304 -18.21 -16.55 14.52
C GLN A 304 -17.39 -15.76 15.56
N ASP A 305 -16.60 -14.76 15.13
CA ASP A 305 -15.70 -14.05 16.04
C ASP A 305 -16.25 -12.72 16.59
N ALA A 306 -17.42 -12.26 16.15
CA ALA A 306 -18.08 -11.08 16.71
C ALA A 306 -19.53 -11.38 17.09
N THR A 307 -19.94 -10.93 18.29
CA THR A 307 -21.36 -10.98 18.67
C THR A 307 -22.15 -10.07 17.70
N GLN A 308 -23.30 -10.54 17.22
CA GLN A 308 -24.15 -9.77 16.29
C GLN A 308 -24.48 -8.37 16.84
N GLN A 309 -24.60 -8.25 18.17
CA GLN A 309 -24.77 -6.98 18.89
C GLN A 309 -23.62 -5.99 18.66
N ALA A 310 -22.36 -6.44 18.78
CA ALA A 310 -21.20 -5.56 18.57
C ALA A 310 -21.11 -5.09 17.11
N ALA A 311 -21.48 -5.95 16.15
CA ALA A 311 -21.55 -5.57 14.74
C ALA A 311 -22.62 -4.50 14.51
N TYR A 312 -23.81 -4.66 15.10
CA TYR A 312 -24.89 -3.67 15.02
C TYR A 312 -24.48 -2.30 15.58
N GLU A 313 -23.92 -2.27 16.80
CA GLU A 313 -23.44 -1.05 17.45
C GLU A 313 -22.38 -0.33 16.60
N LYS A 314 -21.47 -1.10 16.00
CA LYS A 314 -20.45 -0.56 15.10
C LYS A 314 -21.05 0.10 13.85
N VAL A 315 -22.05 -0.54 13.22
CA VAL A 315 -22.74 0.04 12.04
C VAL A 315 -23.45 1.34 12.42
N GLN A 316 -24.10 1.38 13.58
CA GLN A 316 -24.75 2.60 14.07
C GLN A 316 -23.74 3.73 14.33
N ALA A 317 -22.63 3.42 15.00
CA ALA A 317 -21.55 4.38 15.25
C ALA A 317 -20.96 4.95 13.95
N LEU A 318 -20.73 4.08 12.95
CA LEU A 318 -20.28 4.52 11.62
C LEU A 318 -21.30 5.43 10.95
N SER A 319 -22.59 5.09 11.01
CA SER A 319 -23.63 5.92 10.41
C SER A 319 -23.71 7.31 11.04
N ALA A 320 -23.62 7.39 12.37
CA ALA A 320 -23.59 8.65 13.11
C ALA A 320 -22.33 9.48 12.81
N CYS A 321 -21.17 8.83 12.70
CA CYS A 321 -19.91 9.47 12.32
C CYS A 321 -20.00 10.07 10.91
N ILE A 322 -20.51 9.33 9.92
CA ILE A 322 -20.66 9.82 8.53
C ILE A 322 -21.56 11.06 8.49
N ASP A 323 -22.71 11.03 9.16
CA ASP A 323 -23.65 12.16 9.16
C ASP A 323 -23.04 13.40 9.84
N SER A 324 -22.43 13.20 11.00
CA SER A 324 -21.76 14.28 11.74
C SER A 324 -20.60 14.86 10.94
N ALA A 325 -19.85 14.03 10.22
CA ALA A 325 -18.72 14.48 9.41
C ALA A 325 -19.17 15.26 8.18
N LEU A 326 -20.27 14.87 7.56
CA LEU A 326 -20.88 15.63 6.47
C LEU A 326 -21.37 16.99 6.94
N GLU A 327 -22.09 17.05 8.06
CA GLU A 327 -22.57 18.30 8.65
C GLU A 327 -21.41 19.24 9.03
N CYS A 328 -20.39 18.68 9.70
CA CYS A 328 -19.17 19.40 10.06
C CYS A 328 -18.46 19.93 8.80
N CYS A 329 -18.22 19.08 7.80
CA CYS A 329 -17.51 19.46 6.58
C CYS A 329 -18.26 20.56 5.81
N ASN A 330 -19.59 20.47 5.66
CA ASN A 330 -20.39 21.53 5.04
C ASN A 330 -20.26 22.87 5.79
N SER A 331 -20.33 22.83 7.12
CA SER A 331 -20.17 24.03 7.96
C SER A 331 -18.78 24.66 7.80
N LEU A 332 -17.73 23.86 7.62
CA LEU A 332 -16.37 24.33 7.37
C LEU A 332 -16.22 24.94 5.95
N VAL A 333 -16.88 24.35 4.95
CA VAL A 333 -16.89 24.86 3.57
C VAL A 333 -17.53 26.24 3.48
N ASP A 334 -18.63 26.46 4.20
CA ASP A 334 -19.37 27.74 4.18
C ASP A 334 -18.75 28.82 5.08
N SER A 335 -17.76 28.47 5.90
CA SER A 335 -17.15 29.40 6.85
C SER A 335 -16.22 30.42 6.18
N PRO A 336 -16.22 31.69 6.60
CA PRO A 336 -15.23 32.67 6.16
C PRO A 336 -13.79 32.33 6.62
N GLN A 337 -13.61 31.41 7.56
CA GLN A 337 -12.29 30.98 8.06
C GLN A 337 -11.57 30.03 7.10
N SER A 338 -12.29 29.35 6.19
CA SER A 338 -11.68 28.56 5.10
C SER A 338 -11.30 29.48 3.93
N SER A 339 -10.34 30.37 4.17
CA SER A 339 -10.09 31.52 3.30
C SER A 339 -9.19 31.17 2.11
N SER A 340 -8.20 30.30 2.32
CA SER A 340 -7.18 29.95 1.33
C SER A 340 -7.72 29.01 0.26
N ARG A 341 -7.19 29.14 -0.97
CA ARG A 341 -7.55 28.25 -2.07
C ARG A 341 -7.27 26.78 -1.73
N ILE A 342 -6.14 26.51 -1.04
CA ILE A 342 -5.71 25.16 -0.66
C ILE A 342 -6.72 24.56 0.33
N CYS A 343 -7.12 25.30 1.37
CA CYS A 343 -8.11 24.85 2.34
C CYS A 343 -9.46 24.55 1.68
N LYS A 344 -9.93 25.44 0.79
CA LYS A 344 -11.19 25.23 0.03
C LYS A 344 -11.15 23.98 -0.86
N GLU A 345 -10.07 23.78 -1.60
CA GLU A 345 -9.89 22.59 -2.44
C GLU A 345 -9.83 21.30 -1.60
N LEU A 346 -9.17 21.35 -0.45
CA LEU A 346 -9.09 20.22 0.48
C LEU A 346 -10.47 19.85 1.03
N LEU A 347 -11.22 20.83 1.54
CA LEU A 347 -12.58 20.62 2.06
C LEU A 347 -13.55 20.13 0.98
N ALA A 348 -13.50 20.71 -0.22
CA ALA A 348 -14.35 20.29 -1.34
C ALA A 348 -14.10 18.81 -1.71
N ARG A 349 -12.83 18.38 -1.75
CA ARG A 349 -12.48 16.97 -1.98
C ARG A 349 -12.97 16.07 -0.84
N SER A 350 -12.72 16.45 0.41
CA SER A 350 -13.19 15.67 1.57
C SER A 350 -14.70 15.54 1.58
N LEU A 351 -15.45 16.59 1.24
CA LEU A 351 -16.91 16.55 1.11
C LEU A 351 -17.36 15.59 0.01
N GLN A 352 -16.71 15.62 -1.16
CA GLN A 352 -17.00 14.69 -2.26
C GLN A 352 -16.77 13.23 -1.84
N GLN A 353 -15.68 12.95 -1.12
CA GLN A 353 -15.36 11.61 -0.61
C GLN A 353 -16.36 11.16 0.45
N LEU A 354 -16.71 12.01 1.41
CA LEU A 354 -17.72 11.70 2.42
C LEU A 354 -19.10 11.43 1.79
N ALA A 355 -19.49 12.20 0.78
CA ALA A 355 -20.74 11.98 0.06
C ALA A 355 -20.72 10.65 -0.72
N ALA A 356 -19.57 10.25 -1.28
CA ALA A 356 -19.42 8.94 -1.91
C ALA A 356 -19.52 7.80 -0.89
N ILE A 357 -18.86 7.93 0.27
CA ILE A 357 -18.97 6.97 1.38
C ILE A 357 -20.40 6.86 1.90
N LYS A 358 -21.10 7.99 2.04
CA LYS A 358 -22.51 7.99 2.47
C LYS A 358 -23.41 7.23 1.49
N ARG A 359 -23.24 7.45 0.18
CA ARG A 359 -23.99 6.70 -0.85
C ARG A 359 -23.65 5.22 -0.82
N ALA A 360 -22.37 4.88 -0.69
CA ALA A 360 -21.90 3.51 -0.54
C ALA A 360 -22.56 2.81 0.65
N PHE A 361 -22.51 3.44 1.84
CA PHE A 361 -23.13 2.95 3.07
C PHE A 361 -24.62 2.63 2.88
N SER A 362 -25.37 3.52 2.23
CA SER A 362 -26.80 3.26 1.94
C SER A 362 -27.00 2.16 0.90
N SER A 363 -26.14 2.06 -0.12
CA SER A 363 -26.28 1.06 -1.18
C SER A 363 -25.94 -0.37 -0.75
N THR A 364 -25.17 -0.54 0.32
CA THR A 364 -24.79 -1.86 0.87
C THR A 364 -25.83 -2.44 1.82
N GLY A 365 -26.97 -1.76 2.05
CA GLY A 365 -28.01 -2.20 2.98
C GLY A 365 -27.63 -2.04 4.47
N LEU A 366 -26.57 -1.28 4.79
CA LEU A 366 -26.17 -1.00 6.19
C LEU A 366 -27.16 -0.06 6.90
N ASP A 367 -28.02 0.60 6.14
CA ASP A 367 -29.09 1.46 6.65
C ASP A 367 -30.26 0.70 7.28
N ILE A 368 -30.29 -0.64 7.16
CA ILE A 368 -31.19 -1.51 7.94
C ILE A 368 -31.08 -1.16 9.45
N CYS A 369 -29.89 -0.84 9.95
CA CYS A 369 -29.69 -0.44 11.35
C CYS A 369 -30.33 0.92 11.74
N LYS A 370 -30.75 1.73 10.77
CA LYS A 370 -31.42 3.02 10.98
C LYS A 370 -32.93 2.93 10.85
N ASN A 371 -33.40 2.15 9.88
CA ASN A 371 -34.79 2.13 9.47
C ASN A 371 -35.57 0.95 10.08
N GLU A 372 -34.87 -0.13 10.45
CA GLU A 372 -35.44 -1.35 11.01
C GLU A 372 -34.85 -1.59 12.42
N GLY A 373 -35.62 -2.29 13.26
CA GLY A 373 -35.23 -2.57 14.63
C GLY A 373 -34.04 -3.52 14.74
N THR A 374 -33.49 -3.64 15.95
CA THR A 374 -32.38 -4.56 16.25
C THR A 374 -32.70 -6.02 15.90
N MET A 375 -34.00 -6.40 15.93
CA MET A 375 -34.47 -7.74 15.61
C MET A 375 -34.35 -8.09 14.12
N GLU A 376 -34.64 -7.15 13.21
CA GLU A 376 -34.48 -7.39 11.77
C GLU A 376 -33.01 -7.59 11.39
N PHE A 377 -32.09 -6.83 12.02
CA PHE A 377 -30.65 -7.02 11.80
C PHE A 377 -30.15 -8.40 12.28
N PHE A 378 -30.65 -8.89 13.42
CA PHE A 378 -30.29 -10.24 13.91
C PHE A 378 -30.95 -11.38 13.13
N ALA A 379 -32.01 -11.08 12.38
CA ALA A 379 -32.66 -12.03 11.49
C ALA A 379 -31.94 -12.17 10.13
N LEU A 380 -30.90 -11.37 9.87
CA LEU A 380 -30.08 -11.50 8.66
C LEU A 380 -29.41 -12.89 8.61
N ASN A 381 -29.26 -13.42 7.39
CA ASN A 381 -28.52 -14.65 7.19
C ASN A 381 -27.00 -14.42 7.37
N GLY A 382 -26.22 -15.50 7.49
CA GLY A 382 -24.78 -15.41 7.70
C GLY A 382 -24.02 -14.71 6.56
N GLU A 383 -24.55 -14.75 5.34
CA GLU A 383 -23.95 -14.10 4.17
C GLU A 383 -24.06 -12.57 4.26
N LEU A 384 -25.25 -12.06 4.59
CA LEU A 384 -25.48 -10.63 4.80
C LEU A 384 -24.68 -10.12 6.00
N HIS A 385 -24.57 -10.89 7.09
CA HIS A 385 -23.71 -10.52 8.21
C HIS A 385 -22.24 -10.37 7.83
N PHE A 386 -21.73 -11.25 6.96
CA PHE A 386 -20.38 -11.14 6.42
C PHE A 386 -20.22 -9.89 5.56
N GLU A 387 -21.15 -9.63 4.63
CA GLU A 387 -21.11 -8.43 3.78
C GLU A 387 -21.12 -7.15 4.62
N VAL A 388 -21.98 -7.09 5.63
CA VAL A 388 -22.05 -6.00 6.61
C VAL A 388 -20.70 -5.80 7.31
N ALA A 389 -20.06 -6.88 7.77
CA ALA A 389 -18.78 -6.81 8.47
C ALA A 389 -17.66 -6.30 7.55
N VAL A 390 -17.62 -6.77 6.29
CA VAL A 390 -16.68 -6.29 5.27
C VAL A 390 -16.93 -4.82 4.98
N ALA A 391 -18.16 -4.46 4.61
CA ALA A 391 -18.54 -3.09 4.25
C ALA A 391 -18.25 -2.10 5.39
N SER A 392 -18.59 -2.45 6.62
CA SER A 392 -18.33 -1.61 7.81
C SER A 392 -16.83 -1.38 8.01
N ARG A 393 -16.00 -2.41 7.88
CA ARG A 393 -14.54 -2.30 8.02
C ARG A 393 -13.94 -1.42 6.93
N GLU A 394 -14.37 -1.63 5.70
CA GLU A 394 -13.89 -0.91 4.52
C GLU A 394 -14.30 0.57 4.55
N ILE A 395 -15.53 0.88 4.99
CA ILE A 395 -16.00 2.25 5.20
C ILE A 395 -15.23 2.93 6.34
N GLN A 396 -15.06 2.24 7.47
CA GLN A 396 -14.26 2.72 8.59
C GLN A 396 -12.84 3.10 8.15
N TRP A 397 -12.20 2.23 7.37
CA TRP A 397 -10.85 2.49 6.85
C TRP A 397 -10.79 3.75 5.98
N ARG A 398 -11.80 3.99 5.13
CA ARG A 398 -11.88 5.19 4.27
C ARG A 398 -12.15 6.47 5.06
N LEU A 399 -12.92 6.42 6.15
CA LEU A 399 -13.08 7.57 7.05
C LEU A 399 -11.74 7.94 7.71
N HIS A 400 -10.99 6.94 8.20
CA HIS A 400 -9.64 7.17 8.71
C HIS A 400 -8.69 7.71 7.64
N ASP A 401 -8.80 7.24 6.41
CA ASP A 401 -8.00 7.73 5.29
C ASP A 401 -8.25 9.22 5.01
N ILE A 402 -9.52 9.67 5.05
CA ILE A 402 -9.85 11.10 4.96
C ILE A 402 -9.22 11.88 6.13
N ALA A 403 -9.32 11.37 7.37
CA ALA A 403 -8.71 12.01 8.54
C ALA A 403 -7.20 12.19 8.39
N ARG A 404 -6.50 11.12 7.97
CA ARG A 404 -5.05 11.12 7.71
C ARG A 404 -4.69 12.11 6.62
N ASN A 405 -5.43 12.10 5.51
CA ASN A 405 -5.20 13.01 4.40
C ASN A 405 -5.39 14.47 4.81
N LEU A 406 -6.44 14.79 5.57
CA LEU A 406 -6.64 16.14 6.12
C LEU A 406 -5.47 16.55 7.03
N ALA A 407 -5.08 15.70 7.96
CA ALA A 407 -3.97 15.97 8.89
C ALA A 407 -2.63 16.17 8.17
N LEU A 408 -2.34 15.38 7.13
CA LEU A 408 -1.15 15.53 6.30
C LEU A 408 -1.09 16.91 5.62
N GLN A 409 -2.24 17.39 5.12
CA GLN A 409 -2.30 18.65 4.41
C GLN A 409 -2.33 19.87 5.34
N CYS A 410 -2.75 19.71 6.60
CA CYS A 410 -2.71 20.79 7.58
C CYS A 410 -1.30 21.38 7.78
N VAL A 411 -0.24 20.60 7.51
CA VAL A 411 1.16 21.09 7.55
C VAL A 411 1.45 22.16 6.48
N THR A 412 0.64 22.22 5.42
CA THR A 412 0.77 23.20 4.33
C THR A 412 -0.14 24.42 4.51
N LEU A 413 -1.05 24.38 5.48
CA LEU A 413 -1.96 25.47 5.81
C LEU A 413 -1.34 26.36 6.88
N ASP A 414 -1.89 27.56 7.06
CA ASP A 414 -1.57 28.36 8.25
C ASP A 414 -2.14 27.72 9.52
N ALA A 415 -1.63 28.13 10.68
CA ALA A 415 -1.99 27.53 11.96
C ALA A 415 -3.48 27.69 12.31
N THR A 416 -4.12 28.76 11.85
CA THR A 416 -5.53 29.03 12.12
C THR A 416 -6.41 28.10 11.29
N GLU A 417 -6.13 27.97 9.99
CA GLU A 417 -6.83 27.03 9.11
C GLU A 417 -6.59 25.58 9.53
N ALA A 418 -5.35 25.22 9.88
CA ALA A 418 -5.04 23.87 10.39
C ALA A 418 -5.84 23.54 11.67
N GLN A 419 -5.88 24.46 12.64
CA GLN A 419 -6.68 24.29 13.86
C GLN A 419 -8.18 24.22 13.56
N PHE A 420 -8.64 24.98 12.56
CA PHE A 420 -10.04 25.01 12.15
C PHE A 420 -10.52 23.67 11.56
N LEU A 421 -9.63 22.89 10.94
CA LEU A 421 -9.95 21.56 10.40
C LEU A 421 -9.90 20.44 11.46
N GLN A 422 -9.32 20.69 12.64
CA GLN A 422 -9.12 19.67 13.67
C GLN A 422 -10.41 18.94 14.11
N PRO A 423 -11.56 19.61 14.31
CA PRO A 423 -12.80 18.92 14.70
C PRO A 423 -13.25 17.85 13.70
N LEU A 424 -13.07 18.11 12.39
CA LEU A 424 -13.39 17.13 11.34
C LEU A 424 -12.40 15.96 11.36
N ILE A 425 -11.11 16.24 11.57
CA ILE A 425 -10.07 15.22 11.68
C ILE A 425 -10.35 14.28 12.85
N ASP A 426 -10.63 14.83 14.04
CA ASP A 426 -10.88 14.04 15.26
C ASP A 426 -12.14 13.18 15.11
N LEU A 427 -13.21 13.75 14.54
CA LEU A 427 -14.44 13.04 14.29
C LEU A 427 -14.23 11.84 13.35
N LEU A 428 -13.49 12.04 12.26
CA LEU A 428 -13.20 10.98 11.29
C LEU A 428 -12.20 9.95 11.84
N ASP A 429 -11.21 10.36 12.63
CA ASP A 429 -10.26 9.44 13.27
C ASP A 429 -10.94 8.61 14.37
N SER A 430 -12.02 9.13 14.98
CA SER A 430 -12.83 8.39 15.95
C SER A 430 -13.81 7.38 15.34
N ALA A 431 -13.82 7.20 14.01
CA ALA A 431 -14.78 6.34 13.34
C ALA A 431 -14.65 4.86 13.77
N GLY A 432 -15.73 4.31 14.34
CA GLY A 432 -15.89 2.91 14.74
C GLY A 432 -15.07 2.52 15.95
#